data_AF-A0A7X0PCE8-F1
#
_entry.id   AF-A0A7X0PCE8-F1
#
_cell.length_a   1.000
_cell.length_b   1.000
_cell.length_c   1.000
_cell.angle_alpha   90.00
_cell.angle_beta   90.00
_cell.angle_gamma   90.00
#
_symmetry.space_group_name_H-M   'P 1'
#
loop_
_entity.id
_entity.type
_entity.pdbx_description
1 polymer ?
#
loop_
_entity_poly.entity_id
_entity_poly.type
_entity_poly.pdbx_seq_one_letter_code
_entity_poly.pdbx_strand_id
1 'polypeptide(L)'
;MACLAVAGCSGTGPAPVQRTAAEDPTAACLAGLDKHAALSVLKPRLASVADAEAAPPALRTSMATPTPDERRAIQAWAGLRKDCVNAGAEFRLRNAPPAYADLVEEENSRTTVLLSRLYVGQIGYGEFINERIALGSEMKGRRLNAREPHQRANAPIRQEEAAQRKAELSAALVLLQLPQ
;
A
#
# COMPACT_ATOMS: atom_id res chain seq x y z
N MET A 1 55.46 -30.53 8.27
CA MET A 1 54.10 -31.02 7.90
C MET A 1 53.17 -30.53 9.00
N ALA A 2 52.53 -29.36 8.87
CA ALA A 2 51.34 -29.06 8.04
C ALA A 2 50.12 -29.88 8.54
N CYS A 3 48.97 -29.31 8.91
CA CYS A 3 48.25 -28.18 8.31
C CYS A 3 47.48 -27.32 9.34
N LEU A 4 47.49 -26.01 9.09
CA LEU A 4 46.49 -25.05 9.56
C LEU A 4 45.15 -25.33 8.88
N ALA A 5 44.07 -25.50 9.64
CA ALA A 5 42.71 -25.49 9.12
C ALA A 5 42.01 -24.22 9.58
N VAL A 6 41.99 -23.20 8.72
CA VAL A 6 41.19 -21.99 8.88
C VAL A 6 39.81 -22.30 8.31
N ALA A 7 38.88 -22.73 9.15
CA ALA A 7 37.48 -22.92 8.78
C ALA A 7 36.76 -21.57 8.76
N GLY A 8 36.10 -21.28 7.64
CA GLY A 8 35.66 -19.96 7.23
C GLY A 8 34.62 -19.29 8.12
N CYS A 9 34.74 -17.96 8.24
CA CYS A 9 33.66 -17.09 8.67
C CYS A 9 32.53 -17.12 7.64
N SER A 10 31.51 -17.93 7.88
CA SER A 10 30.20 -17.73 7.26
C SER A 10 29.69 -16.37 7.76
N GLY A 11 29.81 -15.35 6.91
CA GLY A 11 29.27 -14.02 7.19
C GLY A 11 27.77 -14.14 7.45
N THR A 12 27.37 -13.95 8.70
CA THR A 12 25.99 -13.67 9.09
C THR A 12 25.61 -12.33 8.48
N GLY A 13 25.25 -12.35 7.20
CA GLY A 13 24.53 -11.24 6.59
C GLY A 13 23.23 -11.02 7.38
N PRO A 14 22.81 -9.77 7.58
CA PRO A 14 21.55 -9.49 8.28
C PRO A 14 20.42 -10.24 7.59
N ALA A 15 19.57 -10.91 8.39
CA ALA A 15 18.38 -11.59 7.90
C ALA A 15 17.57 -10.63 7.01
N PRO A 16 17.01 -11.09 5.88
CA PRO A 16 16.19 -10.25 5.02
C PRO A 16 15.04 -9.67 5.86
N VAL A 17 15.01 -8.34 5.99
CA VAL A 17 13.90 -7.64 6.62
C VAL A 17 12.66 -7.91 5.78
N GLN A 18 11.71 -8.68 6.32
CA GLN A 18 10.42 -8.85 5.65
C GLN A 18 9.68 -7.51 5.67
N ARG A 19 9.76 -6.81 4.54
CA ARG A 19 9.04 -5.56 4.32
C ARG A 19 7.55 -5.83 4.24
N THR A 20 6.78 -5.12 5.06
CA THR A 20 5.32 -5.31 5.07
C THR A 20 4.65 -4.46 4.01
N ALA A 21 3.42 -4.80 3.63
CA ALA A 21 2.61 -3.95 2.74
C ALA A 21 2.34 -2.53 3.32
N ALA A 22 2.66 -2.26 4.59
CA ALA A 22 2.64 -0.90 5.15
C ALA A 22 3.81 -0.04 4.64
N GLU A 23 4.84 -0.66 4.05
CA GLU A 23 6.01 -0.01 3.47
C GLU A 23 5.86 0.23 1.96
N ASP A 24 4.73 -0.17 1.35
CA ASP A 24 4.46 0.12 -0.07
C ASP A 24 4.37 1.65 -0.27
N PRO A 25 5.29 2.26 -1.06
CA PRO A 25 5.30 3.71 -1.31
C PRO A 25 3.98 4.25 -1.86
N THR A 26 3.17 3.41 -2.49
CA THR A 26 1.86 3.77 -3.04
C THR A 26 0.95 4.36 -1.98
N ALA A 27 0.86 3.73 -0.80
CA ALA A 27 -0.04 4.17 0.25
C ALA A 27 0.33 5.57 0.78
N ALA A 28 1.63 5.78 1.03
CA ALA A 28 2.13 7.08 1.48
C ALA A 28 1.95 8.17 0.40
N CYS A 29 2.18 7.84 -0.86
CA CYS A 29 1.96 8.77 -1.97
C CYS A 29 0.48 9.15 -2.11
N LEU A 30 -0.44 8.17 -2.09
CA LEU A 30 -1.88 8.41 -2.18
C LEU A 30 -2.39 9.27 -1.01
N ALA A 31 -1.90 9.03 0.20
CA ALA A 31 -2.22 9.84 1.38
C ALA A 31 -1.73 11.31 1.25
N GLY A 32 -0.72 11.56 0.41
CA GLY A 32 -0.19 12.88 0.12
C GLY A 32 -1.02 13.71 -0.86
N LEU A 33 -2.00 13.11 -1.56
CA LEU A 33 -2.70 13.77 -2.67
C LEU A 33 -3.42 15.07 -2.28
N ASP A 34 -3.96 15.17 -1.07
CA ASP A 34 -4.63 16.39 -0.58
C ASP A 34 -3.72 17.63 -0.46
N LYS A 35 -2.39 17.41 -0.51
CA LYS A 35 -1.38 18.47 -0.46
C LYS A 35 -1.06 19.04 -1.84
N HIS A 36 -1.50 18.40 -2.93
CA HIS A 36 -1.24 18.88 -4.29
C HIS A 36 -2.13 20.09 -4.61
N ALA A 37 -1.50 21.23 -4.92
CA ALA A 37 -2.20 22.48 -5.24
C ALA A 37 -3.19 22.32 -6.40
N ALA A 38 -2.84 21.51 -7.41
CA ALA A 38 -3.69 21.20 -8.56
C ALA A 38 -5.03 20.55 -8.19
N LEU A 39 -5.14 19.93 -7.02
CA LEU A 39 -6.33 19.22 -6.56
C LEU A 39 -7.18 20.05 -5.57
N SER A 40 -6.70 21.23 -5.18
CA SER A 40 -7.33 22.07 -4.15
C SER A 40 -8.76 22.47 -4.50
N VAL A 41 -9.06 22.71 -5.78
CA VAL A 41 -10.40 23.07 -6.29
C VAL A 41 -11.44 21.96 -6.05
N LEU A 42 -11.02 20.71 -5.85
CA LEU A 42 -11.93 19.59 -5.61
C LEU A 42 -12.33 19.45 -4.14
N LYS A 43 -11.62 20.07 -3.20
CA LYS A 43 -11.87 19.93 -1.75
C LYS A 43 -13.30 20.26 -1.34
N PRO A 44 -13.94 21.35 -1.83
CA PRO A 44 -15.34 21.64 -1.48
C PRO A 44 -16.34 20.58 -1.97
N ARG A 45 -15.96 19.76 -2.96
CA ARG A 45 -16.82 18.73 -3.56
C ARG A 45 -16.63 17.35 -2.97
N LEU A 46 -15.44 17.07 -2.45
CA LEU A 46 -15.04 15.72 -2.01
C LEU A 46 -14.64 15.64 -0.54
N ALA A 47 -14.42 16.78 0.13
CA ALA A 47 -13.69 16.92 1.40
C ALA A 47 -12.21 16.48 1.32
N SER A 48 -11.93 15.31 0.76
CA SER A 48 -10.59 14.78 0.51
C SER A 48 -10.51 13.98 -0.79
N VAL A 49 -9.42 14.19 -1.53
CA VAL A 49 -9.07 13.33 -2.68
C VAL A 49 -8.36 12.06 -2.23
N ALA A 50 -7.72 12.05 -1.05
CA ALA A 50 -7.03 10.89 -0.51
C ALA A 50 -7.97 9.92 0.24
N ASP A 51 -8.97 10.45 0.93
CA ASP A 51 -9.90 9.72 1.80
C ASP A 51 -11.35 9.99 1.39
N ALA A 52 -12.02 8.97 0.85
CA ALA A 52 -13.41 9.09 0.44
C ALA A 52 -14.39 9.13 1.64
N GLU A 53 -14.02 8.56 2.77
CA GLU A 53 -14.87 8.49 3.98
C GLU A 53 -14.91 9.83 4.72
N ALA A 54 -13.97 10.74 4.43
CA ALA A 54 -13.97 12.10 4.97
C ALA A 54 -15.14 12.97 4.44
N ALA A 55 -15.84 12.53 3.40
CA ALA A 55 -16.95 13.27 2.82
C ALA A 55 -18.18 13.26 3.75
N PRO A 56 -18.68 14.44 4.18
CA PRO A 56 -19.89 14.50 5.00
C PRO A 56 -21.13 14.04 4.22
N PRO A 57 -22.20 13.60 4.91
CA PRO A 57 -23.42 13.08 4.28
C PRO A 57 -24.00 13.99 3.19
N ALA A 58 -23.94 15.31 3.37
CA ALA A 58 -24.46 16.28 2.40
C ALA A 58 -23.76 16.22 1.02
N LEU A 59 -22.45 15.91 0.98
CA LEU A 59 -21.74 15.76 -0.30
C LEU A 59 -22.09 14.45 -1.00
N ARG A 60 -22.46 13.41 -0.24
CA ARG A 60 -22.80 12.07 -0.74
C ARG A 60 -24.12 12.02 -1.51
N THR A 61 -24.95 13.05 -1.38
CA THR A 61 -26.23 13.22 -2.12
C THR A 61 -26.14 14.28 -3.22
N SER A 62 -24.94 14.85 -3.46
CA SER A 62 -24.77 15.91 -4.46
C SER A 62 -24.93 15.37 -5.89
N MET A 63 -25.83 15.98 -6.65
CA MET A 63 -25.99 15.72 -8.09
C MET A 63 -25.13 16.64 -8.96
N ALA A 64 -24.33 17.53 -8.35
CA ALA A 64 -23.48 18.46 -9.09
C ALA A 64 -22.43 17.69 -9.92
N THR A 65 -22.20 18.18 -11.14
CA THR A 65 -21.18 17.68 -12.07
C THR A 65 -19.98 18.63 -12.13
N PRO A 66 -18.81 18.17 -12.61
CA PRO A 66 -17.61 18.99 -12.59
C PRO A 66 -17.69 20.24 -13.48
N THR A 67 -17.15 21.35 -12.97
CA THR A 67 -16.88 22.55 -13.77
C THR A 67 -15.67 22.32 -14.70
N PRO A 68 -15.39 23.20 -15.69
CA PRO A 68 -14.19 23.10 -16.52
C PRO A 68 -12.88 23.06 -15.71
N ASP A 69 -12.81 23.78 -14.60
CA ASP A 69 -11.61 23.85 -13.75
C ASP A 69 -11.46 22.57 -12.91
N GLU A 70 -12.58 22.09 -12.36
CA GLU A 70 -12.63 20.81 -11.65
C GLU A 70 -12.28 19.64 -12.58
N ARG A 71 -12.71 19.66 -13.86
CA ARG A 71 -12.30 18.67 -14.86
C ARG A 71 -10.79 18.59 -15.04
N ARG A 72 -10.11 19.74 -15.13
CA ARG A 72 -8.63 19.78 -15.22
C ARG A 72 -7.98 19.19 -13.96
N ALA A 73 -8.54 19.47 -12.79
CA ALA A 73 -8.08 18.86 -11.54
C ALA A 73 -8.31 17.35 -11.48
N ILE A 74 -9.46 16.85 -11.97
CA ILE A 74 -9.76 15.41 -12.07
C ILE A 74 -8.77 14.71 -13.01
N GLN A 75 -8.44 15.32 -14.15
CA GLN A 75 -7.42 14.79 -15.05
C GLN A 75 -6.05 14.73 -14.38
N ALA A 76 -5.63 15.79 -13.68
CA ALA A 76 -4.39 15.81 -12.92
C ALA A 76 -4.39 14.73 -11.82
N TRP A 77 -5.54 14.52 -11.15
CA TRP A 77 -5.69 13.50 -10.13
C TRP A 77 -5.46 12.09 -10.69
N ALA A 78 -6.04 11.76 -11.85
CA ALA A 78 -5.82 10.47 -12.50
C ALA A 78 -4.32 10.24 -12.80
N GLY A 79 -3.62 11.26 -13.30
CA GLY A 79 -2.17 11.22 -13.52
C GLY A 79 -1.38 10.98 -12.23
N LEU A 80 -1.60 11.80 -11.21
CA LEU A 80 -0.93 11.67 -9.91
C LEU A 80 -1.18 10.31 -9.26
N ARG A 81 -2.40 9.78 -9.38
CA ARG A 81 -2.74 8.45 -8.83
C ARG A 81 -1.96 7.34 -9.54
N LYS A 82 -1.85 7.41 -10.86
CA LYS A 82 -1.01 6.50 -11.65
C LYS A 82 0.45 6.58 -11.22
N ASP A 83 0.98 7.78 -11.02
CA ASP A 83 2.35 7.98 -10.56
C ASP A 83 2.58 7.36 -9.17
N CYS A 84 1.63 7.54 -8.25
CA CYS A 84 1.68 6.90 -6.93
C CYS A 84 1.69 5.38 -7.00
N VAL A 85 0.86 4.78 -7.86
CA VAL A 85 0.83 3.32 -8.05
C VAL A 85 2.14 2.83 -8.63
N ASN A 86 2.69 3.53 -9.63
CA ASN A 86 3.98 3.20 -10.24
C ASN A 86 5.14 3.29 -9.24
N ALA A 87 5.11 4.26 -8.32
CA ALA A 87 6.15 4.43 -7.29
C ALA A 87 6.31 3.19 -6.38
N GLY A 88 5.24 2.40 -6.20
CA GLY A 88 5.29 1.15 -5.45
C GLY A 88 5.45 -0.11 -6.30
N ALA A 89 5.51 -0.02 -7.64
CA ALA A 89 5.49 -1.19 -8.51
C ALA A 89 6.69 -2.13 -8.27
N GLU A 90 7.91 -1.57 -8.22
CA GLU A 90 9.12 -2.35 -7.94
C GLU A 90 9.10 -2.94 -6.52
N PHE A 91 8.58 -2.19 -5.54
CA PHE A 91 8.41 -2.69 -4.18
C PHE A 91 7.52 -3.93 -4.17
N ARG A 92 6.36 -3.87 -4.84
CA ARG A 92 5.41 -4.99 -4.88
C ARG A 92 5.98 -6.20 -5.61
N LEU A 93 6.70 -5.98 -6.71
CA LEU A 93 7.36 -7.06 -7.46
C LEU A 93 8.34 -7.86 -6.58
N ARG A 94 9.06 -7.19 -5.68
CA ARG A 94 10.11 -7.81 -4.84
C ARG A 94 9.61 -8.30 -3.48
N ASN A 95 8.60 -7.66 -2.90
CA ASN A 95 8.25 -7.82 -1.49
C ASN A 95 6.80 -8.24 -1.24
N ALA A 96 5.92 -8.13 -2.23
CA ALA A 96 4.49 -8.40 -2.04
C ALA A 96 4.07 -9.71 -2.71
N PRO A 97 3.03 -10.37 -2.17
CA PRO A 97 2.32 -11.43 -2.90
C PRO A 97 1.92 -10.95 -4.31
N PRO A 98 2.00 -11.79 -5.36
CA PRO A 98 1.48 -11.43 -6.69
C PRO A 98 0.02 -10.94 -6.64
N ALA A 99 -0.83 -11.64 -5.88
CA ALA A 99 -2.22 -11.25 -5.67
C ALA A 99 -2.39 -9.85 -5.04
N TYR A 100 -1.43 -9.37 -4.23
CA TYR A 100 -1.48 -8.01 -3.70
C TYR A 100 -1.17 -6.97 -4.78
N ALA A 101 -0.20 -7.25 -5.66
CA ALA A 101 0.11 -6.38 -6.79
C ALA A 101 -1.10 -6.24 -7.73
N ASP A 102 -1.73 -7.36 -8.09
CA ASP A 102 -2.92 -7.37 -8.95
C ASP A 102 -4.06 -6.55 -8.35
N LEU A 103 -4.30 -6.67 -7.04
CA LEU A 103 -5.34 -5.89 -6.35
C LEU A 103 -5.07 -4.38 -6.36
N VAL A 104 -3.81 -3.96 -6.27
CA VAL A 104 -3.45 -2.53 -6.35
C VAL A 104 -3.68 -1.98 -7.75
N GLU A 105 -3.28 -2.73 -8.79
CA GLU A 105 -3.51 -2.34 -10.18
C GLU A 105 -5.00 -2.32 -10.53
N GLU A 106 -5.77 -3.31 -10.04
CA GLU A 106 -7.21 -3.37 -10.24
C GLU A 106 -7.92 -2.17 -9.58
N GLU A 107 -7.60 -1.86 -8.33
CA GLU A 107 -8.15 -0.70 -7.62
C GLU A 107 -7.84 0.61 -8.37
N ASN A 108 -6.62 0.73 -8.90
CA ASN A 108 -6.22 1.89 -9.70
C ASN A 108 -7.01 2.01 -11.01
N SER A 109 -7.18 0.89 -11.73
CA SER A 109 -7.94 0.84 -12.97
C SER A 109 -9.40 1.23 -12.73
N ARG A 110 -10.05 0.63 -11.71
CA ARG A 110 -11.44 0.94 -11.35
C ARG A 110 -11.62 2.37 -10.88
N THR A 111 -10.67 2.91 -10.10
CA THR A 111 -10.68 4.33 -9.72
C THR A 111 -10.55 5.23 -10.95
N THR A 112 -9.70 4.88 -11.91
CA THR A 112 -9.51 5.65 -13.15
C THR A 112 -10.78 5.70 -13.99
N VAL A 113 -11.49 4.57 -14.12
CA VAL A 113 -12.81 4.51 -14.78
C VAL A 113 -13.84 5.39 -14.05
N LEU A 114 -13.82 5.37 -12.72
CA LEU A 114 -14.73 6.19 -11.93
C LEU A 114 -14.42 7.69 -12.09
N LEU A 115 -13.14 8.06 -12.13
CA LEU A 115 -12.71 9.43 -12.45
C LEU A 115 -13.12 9.86 -13.86
N SER A 116 -13.04 8.98 -14.86
CA SER A 116 -13.46 9.33 -16.22
C SER A 116 -14.98 9.55 -16.31
N ARG A 117 -15.78 8.72 -15.63
CA ARG A 117 -17.25 8.91 -15.52
C ARG A 117 -17.58 10.27 -14.90
N LEU A 118 -16.90 10.65 -13.82
CA LEU A 118 -17.08 11.96 -13.19
C LEU A 118 -16.62 13.09 -14.14
N TYR A 119 -15.44 12.96 -14.74
CA TYR A 119 -14.86 13.95 -15.65
C TYR A 119 -15.82 14.34 -16.79
N VAL A 120 -16.44 13.36 -17.45
CA VAL A 120 -17.39 13.62 -18.54
C VAL A 120 -18.79 14.01 -18.05
N GLY A 121 -19.01 14.04 -16.72
CA GLY A 121 -20.30 14.38 -16.12
C GLY A 121 -21.36 13.27 -16.26
N GLN A 122 -20.95 12.03 -16.52
CA GLN A 122 -21.87 10.88 -16.55
C GLN A 122 -22.45 10.58 -15.17
N ILE A 123 -21.69 10.88 -14.11
CA ILE A 123 -22.12 10.79 -12.71
C ILE A 123 -21.85 12.10 -11.98
N GLY A 124 -22.65 12.38 -10.95
CA GLY A 124 -22.43 13.51 -10.04
C GLY A 124 -21.45 13.17 -8.91
N TYR A 125 -21.04 14.18 -8.15
CA TYR A 125 -20.10 14.01 -7.03
C TYR A 125 -20.60 13.04 -5.95
N GLY A 126 -21.90 13.02 -5.65
CA GLY A 126 -22.46 12.13 -4.64
C GLY A 126 -22.34 10.65 -5.00
N GLU A 127 -22.74 10.29 -6.22
CA GLU A 127 -22.56 8.94 -6.76
C GLU A 127 -21.08 8.54 -6.80
N PHE A 128 -20.22 9.44 -7.29
CA PHE A 128 -18.77 9.23 -7.31
C PHE A 128 -18.19 8.93 -5.93
N ILE A 129 -18.57 9.68 -4.89
CA ILE A 129 -18.11 9.45 -3.52
C ILE A 129 -18.58 8.08 -3.01
N ASN A 130 -19.85 7.73 -3.22
CA ASN A 130 -20.39 6.45 -2.76
C ASN A 130 -19.71 5.26 -3.45
N GLU A 131 -19.47 5.35 -4.76
CA GLU A 131 -18.74 4.35 -5.55
C GLU A 131 -17.27 4.23 -5.08
N ARG A 132 -16.60 5.35 -4.73
CA ARG A 132 -15.24 5.32 -4.15
C ARG A 132 -15.21 4.61 -2.80
N ILE A 133 -16.17 4.89 -1.92
CA ILE A 133 -16.28 4.26 -0.60
C ILE A 133 -16.49 2.75 -0.76
N ALA A 134 -17.42 2.36 -1.64
CA ALA A 134 -17.71 0.95 -1.92
C ALA A 134 -16.47 0.23 -2.46
N LEU A 135 -15.78 0.84 -3.44
CA LEU A 135 -14.54 0.29 -4.00
C LEU A 135 -13.45 0.14 -2.92
N GLY A 136 -13.22 1.16 -2.09
CA GLY A 136 -12.22 1.11 -1.03
C GLY A 136 -12.50 0.01 -0.01
N SER A 137 -13.77 -0.15 0.37
CA SER A 137 -14.23 -1.22 1.28
C SER A 137 -14.05 -2.61 0.67
N GLU A 138 -14.45 -2.79 -0.59
CA GLU A 138 -14.27 -4.04 -1.32
C GLU A 138 -12.79 -4.44 -1.41
N MET A 139 -11.92 -3.51 -1.84
CA MET A 139 -10.48 -3.76 -1.99
C MET A 139 -9.81 -4.03 -0.65
N LYS A 140 -10.22 -3.34 0.41
CA LYS A 140 -9.76 -3.64 1.78
C LYS A 140 -10.11 -5.08 2.18
N GLY A 141 -11.35 -5.52 1.95
CA GLY A 141 -11.77 -6.89 2.21
C GLY A 141 -10.95 -7.91 1.41
N ARG A 142 -10.77 -7.69 0.10
CA ARG A 142 -9.98 -8.58 -0.77
C ARG A 142 -8.51 -8.65 -0.35
N ARG A 143 -7.89 -7.53 0.03
CA ARG A 143 -6.51 -7.51 0.55
C ARG A 143 -6.36 -8.28 1.86
N LEU A 144 -7.34 -8.19 2.77
CA LEU A 144 -7.34 -8.97 4.01
C LEU A 144 -7.44 -10.47 3.70
N ASN A 145 -8.34 -10.86 2.80
CA ASN A 145 -8.51 -12.26 2.38
C ASN A 145 -7.28 -12.80 1.64
N ALA A 146 -6.60 -12.00 0.83
CA ALA A 146 -5.37 -12.40 0.14
C ALA A 146 -4.17 -12.56 1.09
N ARG A 147 -4.18 -11.88 2.24
CA ARG A 147 -3.12 -12.01 3.26
C ARG A 147 -3.19 -13.34 4.01
N GLU A 148 -4.39 -13.87 4.30
CA GLU A 148 -4.53 -15.07 5.13
C GLU A 148 -3.82 -16.31 4.54
N PRO A 149 -4.01 -16.69 3.25
CA PRO A 149 -3.33 -17.84 2.67
C PRO A 149 -1.81 -17.68 2.68
N HIS A 150 -1.31 -16.49 2.37
CA HIS A 150 0.14 -16.24 2.36
C HIS A 150 0.73 -16.23 3.76
N GLN A 151 -0.01 -15.72 4.75
CA GLN A 151 0.39 -15.80 6.14
C GLN A 151 0.41 -17.25 6.62
N ARG A 152 -0.56 -18.08 6.25
CA ARG A 152 -0.57 -19.52 6.59
C ARG A 152 0.57 -20.27 5.91
N ALA A 153 0.80 -20.03 4.62
CA ALA A 153 1.88 -20.67 3.86
C ALA A 153 3.27 -20.34 4.42
N ASN A 154 3.48 -19.11 4.90
CA ASN A 154 4.77 -18.69 5.47
C ASN A 154 4.85 -18.88 7.00
N ALA A 155 3.82 -19.39 7.66
CA ALA A 155 3.83 -19.64 9.10
C ALA A 155 4.98 -20.56 9.57
N PRO A 156 5.28 -21.70 8.91
CA PRO A 156 6.39 -22.56 9.33
C PRO A 156 7.75 -21.85 9.20
N ILE A 157 7.99 -21.14 8.10
CA ILE A 157 9.23 -20.36 7.89
C ILE A 157 9.42 -19.34 9.02
N ARG A 158 8.34 -18.62 9.40
CA ARG A 158 8.41 -17.66 10.52
C ARG A 158 8.67 -18.33 11.87
N GLN A 159 8.16 -19.54 12.08
CA GLN A 159 8.43 -20.29 13.32
C GLN A 159 9.90 -20.74 13.39
N GLU A 160 10.46 -21.19 12.27
CA GLU A 160 11.87 -21.57 12.17
C GLU A 160 12.80 -20.38 12.42
N GLU A 161 12.54 -19.24 11.76
CA GLU A 161 13.32 -18.01 11.99
C GLU A 161 13.23 -17.53 13.45
N ALA A 162 12.04 -17.60 14.07
CA ALA A 162 11.87 -17.21 15.46
C ALA A 162 12.60 -18.16 16.42
N ALA A 163 12.62 -19.46 16.13
CA ALA A 163 13.38 -20.44 16.89
C ALA A 163 14.89 -20.19 16.77
N GLN A 164 15.39 -19.91 15.57
CA GLN A 164 16.79 -19.56 15.33
C GLN A 164 17.20 -18.31 16.10
N ARG A 165 16.43 -17.22 16.02
CA ARG A 165 16.71 -15.98 16.78
C ARG A 165 16.75 -16.21 18.28
N LYS A 166 15.87 -17.05 18.82
CA LYS A 166 15.89 -17.41 20.25
C LYS A 166 17.15 -18.18 20.62
N ALA A 167 17.58 -19.11 19.76
CA ALA A 167 18.81 -19.87 19.98
C ALA A 167 20.05 -18.98 19.94
N GLU A 168 20.13 -18.08 18.95
CA GLU A 168 21.20 -17.09 18.83
C GLU A 168 21.27 -16.15 20.05
N LEU A 169 20.12 -15.61 20.46
CA LEU A 169 20.05 -14.75 21.64
C LEU A 169 20.49 -15.49 22.91
N SER A 170 20.04 -16.74 23.08
CA SER A 170 20.41 -17.56 24.23
C SER A 170 21.92 -17.84 24.26
N ALA A 171 22.51 -18.16 23.11
CA ALA A 171 23.96 -18.38 22.99
C ALA A 171 24.75 -17.09 23.31
N ALA A 172 24.30 -15.94 22.80
CA ALA A 172 24.92 -14.65 23.09
C ALA A 172 24.86 -14.30 24.58
N LEU A 173 23.73 -14.57 25.25
CA LEU A 173 23.59 -14.34 26.70
C LEU A 173 24.53 -15.22 27.52
N VAL A 174 24.73 -16.49 27.15
CA VAL A 174 25.69 -17.37 27.83
C VAL A 174 27.11 -16.84 27.71
N LEU A 175 27.51 -16.35 26.54
CA LEU A 175 28.85 -15.77 26.33
C LEU A 175 29.09 -14.54 27.20
N LEU A 176 28.06 -13.72 27.44
CA LEU A 176 28.16 -12.53 28.28
C LEU A 176 28.24 -12.84 29.78
N GLN A 177 27.91 -14.07 30.20
CA GLN A 177 27.92 -14.51 31.60
C GLN A 177 29.21 -15.23 32.01
N LEU A 178 30.14 -15.47 31.09
CA LEU A 178 31.42 -16.09 31.41
C LEU A 178 32.33 -15.10 32.15
N PRO A 179 32.97 -15.50 33.26
CA PRO A 179 33.95 -14.66 33.95
C PRO A 179 35.15 -14.43 33.03
N GLN A 180 35.58 -13.17 32.92
CA GLN A 180 36.77 -12.79 32.14
C GLN A 180 38.06 -13.17 32.85
#